data_AF-A0A2T7NF38-F1
#
_entry.id   AF-A0A2T7NF38-F1
#
_cell.length_a   1.000
_cell.length_b   1.000
_cell.length_c   1.000
_cell.angle_alpha   90.00
_cell.angle_beta   90.00
_cell.angle_gamma   90.00
#
_symmetry.space_group_name_H-M   'P 1'
#
loop_
_entity.id
_entity.type
_entity.pdbx_description
1 polymer ?
#
loop_
_entity_poly.entity_id
_entity_poly.type
_entity_poly.pdbx_seq_one_letter_code
_entity_poly.pdbx_strand_id
1 'polypeptide(L)'
;MAPKSQVGAQSLRQQFRPANHNGMFQSDWQTIFTAELHAILLWPNIITNEELLRGTETESITTQVQQRRWRWIGHVLRQQTADLSRVDLRWTPDGRRKRGRPKETWRRTVEREMKGKGWTWGHLEARAGFSRSTSVADSG
;
A
#
# COMPACT_ATOMS: atom_id res chain seq x y z
N MET A 1 -30.84 39.12 -47.47
CA MET A 1 -29.95 37.97 -47.22
C MET A 1 -28.62 38.24 -47.93
N ALA A 2 -27.54 38.41 -47.16
CA ALA A 2 -26.13 38.39 -47.58
C ALA A 2 -25.29 38.06 -46.33
N PRO A 3 -24.21 37.26 -46.43
CA PRO A 3 -23.62 36.60 -45.27
C PRO A 3 -22.60 37.47 -44.52
N LYS A 4 -22.56 37.32 -43.19
CA LYS A 4 -21.51 37.85 -42.33
C LYS A 4 -20.25 37.00 -42.51
N SER A 5 -19.21 37.60 -43.06
CA SER A 5 -17.84 37.13 -42.90
C SER A 5 -17.38 37.44 -41.48
N GLN A 6 -16.80 36.46 -40.77
CA GLN A 6 -15.92 36.76 -39.64
C GLN A 6 -15.00 35.59 -39.30
N VAL A 7 -13.71 35.88 -39.48
CA VAL A 7 -12.53 35.42 -38.76
C VAL A 7 -12.12 33.95 -38.95
N GLY A 8 -11.12 33.79 -39.83
CA GLY A 8 -10.34 32.58 -39.96
C GLY A 8 -9.58 32.26 -38.67
N ALA A 9 -9.48 30.96 -38.39
CA ALA A 9 -8.67 30.38 -37.34
C ALA A 9 -7.19 30.74 -37.52
N GLN A 10 -6.77 31.86 -36.92
CA GLN A 10 -5.37 32.21 -36.74
C GLN A 10 -5.13 32.54 -35.28
N SER A 11 -4.96 31.52 -34.44
CA SER A 11 -4.32 31.70 -33.14
C SER A 11 -3.87 30.34 -32.62
N LEU A 12 -2.73 30.30 -31.94
CA LEU A 12 -2.08 29.13 -31.31
C LEU A 12 -1.08 28.31 -32.17
N ARG A 13 -0.40 28.94 -33.14
CA ARG A 13 0.92 28.48 -33.62
C ARG A 13 1.99 29.59 -33.56
N GLN A 14 1.92 30.47 -32.56
CA GLN A 14 2.86 31.59 -32.43
C GLN A 14 3.49 31.76 -31.04
N GLN A 15 3.29 30.84 -30.10
CA GLN A 15 3.76 31.06 -28.72
C GLN A 15 5.07 30.36 -28.32
N PHE A 16 5.70 29.56 -29.19
CA PHE A 16 7.02 29.01 -28.88
C PHE A 16 7.97 29.17 -30.07
N ARG A 17 8.59 30.34 -30.15
CA ARG A 17 9.77 30.59 -30.99
C ARG A 17 10.93 30.91 -30.04
N PRO A 18 11.93 30.02 -29.87
CA PRO A 18 13.11 30.36 -29.07
C PRO A 18 13.93 31.45 -29.79
N ALA A 19 14.56 32.32 -29.00
CA ALA A 19 15.41 33.39 -29.50
C ALA A 19 16.66 32.80 -30.19
N ASN A 20 16.88 33.21 -31.44
CA ASN A 20 18.00 32.77 -32.26
C ASN A 20 19.25 33.60 -31.92
N HIS A 21 20.27 32.95 -31.37
CA HIS A 21 21.64 33.45 -31.37
C HIS A 21 22.44 32.57 -32.34
N ASN A 22 23.07 33.22 -33.31
CA ASN A 22 23.77 32.67 -34.47
C ASN A 22 24.57 31.39 -34.20
N GLY A 23 24.32 30.34 -35.01
CA GLY A 23 25.33 29.31 -35.31
C GLY A 23 25.03 27.87 -34.94
N MET A 24 23.77 27.46 -34.72
CA MET A 24 23.46 26.10 -34.27
C MET A 24 23.03 25.18 -35.44
N PHE A 25 23.71 24.05 -35.64
CA PHE A 25 23.51 23.12 -36.77
C PHE A 25 22.25 22.26 -36.57
N GLN A 26 21.70 21.68 -37.64
CA GLN A 26 20.49 20.82 -37.62
C GLN A 26 20.59 19.65 -36.61
N SER A 27 21.80 19.12 -36.38
CA SER A 27 22.12 18.10 -35.37
C SER A 27 21.87 18.57 -33.94
N ASP A 28 22.07 19.85 -33.68
CA ASP A 28 22.01 20.43 -32.35
C ASP A 28 20.54 20.66 -31.95
N TRP A 29 19.69 21.02 -32.91
CA TRP A 29 18.24 21.07 -32.71
C TRP A 29 17.63 19.71 -32.43
N GLN A 30 18.09 18.66 -33.11
CA GLN A 30 17.68 17.29 -32.78
C GLN A 30 18.13 16.88 -31.38
N THR A 31 19.33 17.28 -30.96
CA THR A 31 19.88 16.96 -29.64
C THR A 31 19.13 17.66 -28.52
N ILE A 32 18.84 18.96 -28.67
CA ILE A 32 18.06 19.72 -27.67
C ILE A 32 16.62 19.20 -27.61
N PHE A 33 15.98 19.01 -28.77
CA PHE A 33 14.60 18.53 -28.82
C PHE A 33 14.45 17.13 -28.25
N THR A 34 15.40 16.22 -28.50
CA THR A 34 15.37 14.86 -27.91
C THR A 34 15.67 14.87 -26.42
N ALA A 35 16.62 15.67 -25.94
CA ALA A 35 16.91 15.79 -24.51
C ALA A 35 15.74 16.41 -23.72
N GLU A 36 15.13 17.47 -24.25
CA GLU A 36 13.96 18.10 -23.64
C GLU A 36 12.72 17.20 -23.70
N LEU A 37 12.45 16.55 -24.83
CA LEU A 37 11.37 15.57 -24.91
C LEU A 37 11.61 14.35 -24.01
N HIS A 38 12.86 13.87 -23.90
CA HIS A 38 13.19 12.81 -22.94
C HIS A 38 12.90 13.27 -21.51
N ALA A 39 13.24 14.49 -21.12
CA ALA A 39 12.96 15.01 -19.78
C ALA A 39 11.45 15.22 -19.50
N ILE A 40 10.64 15.48 -20.54
CA ILE A 40 9.19 15.67 -20.42
C ILE A 40 8.44 14.33 -20.43
N LEU A 41 8.90 13.36 -21.24
CA LEU A 41 8.29 12.03 -21.36
C LEU A 41 8.77 11.05 -20.28
N LEU A 42 9.99 11.25 -19.76
CA LEU A 42 10.54 10.49 -18.65
C LEU A 42 10.18 11.21 -17.35
N TRP A 43 9.26 10.66 -16.57
CA TRP A 43 9.03 11.13 -15.21
C TRP A 43 10.32 10.95 -14.39
N PRO A 44 11.07 12.01 -14.05
CA PRO A 44 12.37 11.86 -13.39
C PRO A 44 12.22 11.41 -11.93
N ASN A 45 11.01 11.53 -11.38
CA ASN A 45 10.71 11.28 -9.98
C ASN A 45 10.20 9.85 -9.78
N ILE A 46 11.11 8.90 -9.89
CA ILE A 46 10.90 7.55 -9.36
C ILE A 46 11.13 7.64 -7.85
N ILE A 47 10.07 7.97 -7.11
CA ILE A 47 10.11 7.99 -5.65
C ILE A 47 9.94 6.57 -5.15
N THR A 48 10.84 6.11 -4.30
CA THR A 48 10.72 4.79 -3.69
C THR A 48 9.55 4.78 -2.68
N ASN A 49 8.93 3.60 -2.47
CA ASN A 49 7.87 3.47 -1.46
C ASN A 49 8.37 3.88 -0.07
N GLU A 50 9.64 3.65 0.24
CA GLU A 50 10.25 4.04 1.51
C GLU A 50 10.34 5.57 1.66
N GLU A 51 10.76 6.27 0.61
CA GLU A 51 10.80 7.74 0.59
C GLU A 51 9.41 8.37 0.70
N LEU A 52 8.43 7.79 0.01
CA LEU A 52 7.04 8.26 0.06
C LEU A 52 6.45 8.08 1.47
N LEU A 53 6.64 6.92 2.10
CA LEU A 53 6.16 6.67 3.46
C LEU A 53 6.86 7.56 4.48
N ARG A 54 8.18 7.81 4.30
CA ARG A 54 8.95 8.71 5.16
C ARG A 54 8.48 10.16 5.06
N GLY A 55 8.19 10.64 3.84
CA GLY A 55 7.71 12.00 3.61
C GLY A 55 6.27 12.25 4.05
N THR A 56 5.44 11.20 4.07
CA THR A 56 4.03 11.27 4.50
C THR A 56 3.83 10.85 5.95
N GLU A 57 4.91 10.51 6.67
CA GLU A 57 4.89 9.96 8.03
C GLU A 57 3.88 8.80 8.21
N THR A 58 3.62 8.05 7.12
CA THR A 58 2.55 7.07 7.06
C THR A 58 3.10 5.66 7.26
N GLU A 59 2.39 4.84 8.05
CA GLU A 59 2.74 3.43 8.20
C GLU A 59 2.45 2.64 6.91
N SER A 60 3.35 1.71 6.57
CA SER A 60 3.12 0.79 5.47
C SER A 60 1.83 -0.02 5.67
N ILE A 61 1.14 -0.31 4.56
CA ILE A 61 -0.10 -1.10 4.57
C ILE A 61 0.14 -2.48 5.20
N THR A 62 1.32 -3.06 5.01
CA THR A 62 1.69 -4.35 5.60
C THR A 62 1.70 -4.30 7.13
N THR A 63 2.27 -3.25 7.72
CA THR A 63 2.27 -3.03 9.17
C THR A 63 0.86 -2.82 9.69
N GLN A 64 0.05 -2.00 9.04
CA GLN A 64 -1.34 -1.77 9.44
C GLN A 64 -2.18 -3.05 9.40
N VAL A 65 -2.05 -3.85 8.33
CA VAL A 65 -2.74 -5.14 8.18
C VAL A 65 -2.29 -6.12 9.28
N GLN A 66 -0.99 -6.17 9.58
CA GLN A 66 -0.47 -6.98 10.68
C GLN A 66 -1.08 -6.56 12.03
N GLN A 67 -1.07 -5.26 12.35
CA GLN A 67 -1.65 -4.75 13.60
C GLN A 67 -3.14 -5.09 13.73
N ARG A 68 -3.93 -4.85 12.67
CA ARG A 68 -5.37 -5.18 12.67
C ARG A 68 -5.62 -6.66 12.87
N ARG A 69 -4.79 -7.52 12.27
CA ARG A 69 -4.87 -8.97 12.44
C ARG A 69 -4.64 -9.39 13.89
N TRP A 70 -3.62 -8.85 14.55
CA TRP A 70 -3.35 -9.15 15.96
C TRP A 70 -4.43 -8.63 16.90
N ARG A 71 -5.01 -7.45 16.61
CA ARG A 71 -6.19 -6.95 17.34
C ARG A 71 -7.38 -7.90 17.22
N TRP A 72 -7.65 -8.41 16.02
CA TRP A 72 -8.73 -9.37 15.77
C TRP A 72 -8.48 -10.72 16.46
N ILE A 73 -7.27 -11.28 16.37
CA ILE A 73 -6.90 -12.53 17.07
C ILE A 73 -7.11 -12.36 18.58
N GLY A 74 -6.66 -11.24 19.16
CA GLY A 74 -6.88 -10.95 20.57
C GLY A 74 -8.37 -10.86 20.93
N HIS A 75 -9.19 -10.26 20.07
CA HIS A 75 -10.64 -10.20 20.28
C HIS A 75 -11.27 -11.60 20.28
N VAL A 76 -10.94 -12.44 19.28
CA VAL A 76 -11.44 -13.83 19.19
C VAL A 76 -10.98 -14.67 20.37
N LEU A 77 -9.74 -14.52 20.84
CA LEU A 77 -9.26 -15.26 22.02
C LEU A 77 -9.97 -14.87 23.32
N ARG A 78 -10.55 -13.67 23.41
CA ARG A 78 -11.36 -13.22 24.55
C ARG A 78 -12.82 -13.69 24.51
N GLN A 79 -13.28 -14.18 23.36
CA GLN A 79 -14.60 -14.78 23.19
C GLN A 79 -14.70 -16.12 23.94
N GLN A 80 -15.93 -16.63 24.09
CA GLN A 80 -16.16 -17.89 24.81
C GLN A 80 -15.49 -19.05 24.06
N THR A 81 -15.09 -20.09 24.79
CA THR A 81 -14.43 -21.27 24.21
C THR A 81 -15.31 -22.01 23.21
N ALA A 82 -16.63 -21.96 23.39
CA ALA A 82 -17.62 -22.57 22.50
C ALA A 82 -17.95 -21.71 21.26
N ASP A 83 -17.49 -20.46 21.19
CA ASP A 83 -17.79 -19.61 20.05
C ASP A 83 -17.11 -20.13 18.78
N LEU A 84 -17.88 -20.25 17.70
CA LEU A 84 -17.41 -20.76 16.41
C LEU A 84 -16.16 -20.02 15.93
N SER A 85 -16.09 -18.69 16.13
CA SER A 85 -14.92 -17.88 15.81
C SER A 85 -13.63 -18.38 16.45
N ARG A 86 -13.69 -18.85 17.71
CA ARG A 86 -12.54 -19.31 18.48
C ARG A 86 -12.13 -20.73 18.08
N VAL A 87 -13.10 -21.56 17.70
CA VAL A 87 -12.86 -22.88 17.09
C VAL A 87 -12.24 -22.72 15.70
N ASP A 88 -12.82 -21.87 14.86
CA ASP A 88 -12.37 -21.57 13.49
C ASP A 88 -10.94 -21.03 13.45
N LEU A 89 -10.56 -20.22 14.43
CA LEU A 89 -9.20 -19.72 14.59
C LEU A 89 -8.17 -20.86 14.62
N ARG A 90 -8.51 -21.98 15.27
CA ARG A 90 -7.64 -23.16 15.41
C ARG A 90 -7.89 -24.23 14.34
N TRP A 91 -9.03 -24.21 13.67
CA TRP A 91 -9.44 -25.22 12.70
C TRP A 91 -8.54 -25.28 11.46
N THR A 92 -7.98 -26.46 11.21
CA THR A 92 -7.18 -26.74 10.00
C THR A 92 -8.05 -27.57 9.05
N PRO A 93 -8.42 -27.04 7.88
CA PRO A 93 -9.20 -27.80 6.93
C PRO A 93 -8.36 -28.93 6.35
N ASP A 94 -8.89 -30.14 6.41
CA ASP A 94 -8.26 -31.31 5.81
C ASP A 94 -8.38 -31.27 4.28
N GLY A 95 -7.38 -31.82 3.59
CA GLY A 95 -7.38 -31.98 2.14
C GLY A 95 -6.36 -31.15 1.36
N ARG A 96 -6.10 -31.62 0.13
CA ARG A 96 -5.12 -31.02 -0.79
C ARG A 96 -5.73 -29.81 -1.51
N ARG A 97 -5.00 -28.69 -1.53
CA ARG A 97 -5.41 -27.49 -2.27
C ARG A 97 -5.38 -27.73 -3.79
N LYS A 98 -6.38 -27.21 -4.50
CA LYS A 98 -6.42 -27.18 -5.97
C LYS A 98 -5.28 -26.29 -6.53
N ARG A 99 -4.78 -26.66 -7.70
CA ARG A 99 -3.77 -25.87 -8.44
C ARG A 99 -4.34 -24.50 -8.79
N GLY A 100 -3.51 -23.45 -8.69
CA GLY A 100 -3.88 -22.06 -9.01
C GLY A 100 -4.28 -21.19 -7.81
N ARG A 101 -4.52 -21.77 -6.61
CA ARG A 101 -4.78 -20.98 -5.40
C ARG A 101 -3.47 -20.36 -4.86
N PRO A 102 -3.49 -19.13 -4.31
CA PRO A 102 -2.34 -18.55 -3.64
C PRO A 102 -1.72 -19.51 -2.60
N LYS A 103 -0.39 -19.60 -2.63
CA LYS A 103 0.40 -20.47 -1.74
C LYS A 103 0.38 -19.97 -0.29
N GLU A 104 0.33 -18.65 -0.12
CA GLU A 104 0.24 -18.01 1.19
C GLU A 104 -1.20 -18.06 1.71
N THR A 105 -1.36 -18.34 3.00
CA THR A 105 -2.66 -18.46 3.64
C THR A 105 -2.66 -17.62 4.90
N TRP A 106 -3.83 -17.15 5.32
CA TRP A 106 -3.95 -16.37 6.56
C TRP A 106 -3.25 -17.06 7.75
N ARG A 107 -3.45 -18.38 7.93
CA ARG A 107 -2.81 -19.19 8.98
C ARG A 107 -1.29 -19.18 8.88
N ARG A 108 -0.73 -19.46 7.70
CA ARG A 108 0.72 -19.43 7.47
C ARG A 108 1.32 -18.05 7.71
N THR A 109 0.63 -16.99 7.32
CA THR A 109 1.07 -15.61 7.62
C THR A 109 1.07 -15.35 9.13
N VAL A 110 0.02 -15.75 9.85
CA VAL A 110 -0.04 -15.62 11.32
C VAL A 110 1.05 -16.43 12.00
N GLU A 111 1.24 -17.70 11.62
CA GLU A 111 2.28 -18.57 12.19
C GLU A 111 3.69 -18.01 11.95
N ARG A 112 3.95 -17.47 10.75
CA ARG A 112 5.22 -16.81 10.42
C ARG A 112 5.46 -15.56 11.27
N GLU A 113 4.45 -14.70 11.39
CA GLU A 113 4.53 -13.50 12.23
C GLU A 113 4.68 -13.84 13.72
N MET A 114 3.97 -14.88 14.18
CA MET A 114 4.05 -15.39 15.55
C MET A 114 5.46 -15.92 15.84
N LYS A 115 6.01 -16.73 14.93
CA LYS A 115 7.39 -17.24 15.00
C LYS A 115 8.41 -16.11 14.99
N GLY A 116 8.20 -15.08 14.17
CA GLY A 116 9.05 -13.89 14.13
C GLY A 116 9.08 -13.10 15.44
N LYS A 117 8.01 -13.19 16.25
CA LYS A 117 7.93 -12.57 17.58
C LYS A 117 8.31 -13.51 18.74
N GLY A 118 8.62 -14.79 18.45
CA GLY A 118 8.86 -15.80 19.49
C GLY A 118 7.63 -16.14 20.33
N TRP A 119 6.43 -15.88 19.82
CA TRP A 119 5.19 -16.13 20.55
C TRP A 119 4.70 -17.57 20.32
N THR A 120 4.00 -18.10 21.32
CA THR A 120 3.25 -19.36 21.21
C THR A 120 1.76 -19.07 21.34
N TRP A 121 0.91 -20.02 20.92
CA TRP A 121 -0.54 -19.89 21.14
C TRP A 121 -0.88 -19.74 22.62
N GLY A 122 -0.18 -20.45 23.51
CA GLY A 122 -0.34 -20.30 24.97
C GLY A 122 0.03 -18.91 25.47
N HIS A 123 1.09 -18.29 24.93
CA HIS A 123 1.44 -16.90 25.24
C HIS A 123 0.31 -15.93 24.87
N LEU A 124 -0.30 -16.12 23.69
CA LEU A 124 -1.41 -15.28 23.22
C LEU A 124 -2.66 -15.45 24.08
N GLU A 125 -2.98 -16.68 24.48
CA GLU A 125 -4.11 -16.98 25.36
C GLU A 125 -3.94 -16.39 26.76
N ALA A 126 -2.75 -16.52 27.35
CA ALA A 126 -2.44 -15.90 28.63
C ALA A 126 -2.59 -14.38 28.57
N ARG A 127 -2.07 -13.75 27.50
CA ARG A 127 -2.16 -12.30 27.28
C ARG A 127 -3.61 -11.84 27.03
N ALA A 128 -4.44 -12.68 26.42
CA ALA A 128 -5.86 -12.38 26.21
C ALA A 128 -6.70 -12.57 27.50
N GLY A 129 -6.34 -13.53 28.35
CA GLY A 129 -7.05 -13.85 29.59
C GLY A 129 -6.77 -12.91 30.76
N PHE A 130 -5.57 -12.31 30.83
CA PHE A 130 -5.15 -11.47 31.96
C PHE A 130 -6.03 -10.23 32.19
N SER A 131 -6.70 -9.70 31.15
CA SER A 131 -7.54 -8.50 31.28
C SER A 131 -8.87 -8.70 32.02
N ARG A 132 -9.17 -9.89 32.59
CA ARG A 132 -10.43 -10.17 33.30
C ARG A 132 -10.29 -10.28 34.83
N SER A 133 -9.08 -10.35 35.40
CA SER A 133 -8.88 -10.63 36.84
C SER A 133 -8.55 -9.41 37.71
N THR A 134 -8.66 -8.18 37.21
CA THR A 134 -8.45 -6.95 37.99
C THR A 134 -9.77 -6.22 38.25
N SER A 135 -10.70 -6.87 38.94
CA SER A 135 -11.88 -6.28 39.57
C SER A 135 -12.45 -7.36 40.49
N VAL A 136 -12.88 -7.01 41.70
CA VAL A 136 -13.18 -7.91 42.83
C VAL A 136 -11.94 -8.30 43.68
N ALA A 137 -11.27 -7.29 44.25
CA ALA A 137 -10.61 -7.41 45.57
C ALA A 137 -10.26 -5.99 46.03
N ASP A 138 -11.21 -5.33 46.71
CA ASP A 138 -11.01 -4.24 47.69
C ASP A 138 -12.39 -3.67 48.04
N SER A 139 -13.10 -4.39 48.90
CA SER A 139 -14.29 -3.92 49.63
C SER A 139 -14.50 -4.86 50.82
N GLY A 140 -13.71 -4.65 51.87
CA GLY A 140 -13.83 -5.28 53.17
C GLY A 140 -13.41 -4.28 54.24
#